data_AF-Q5WGK2-F1
#
_entry.id   AF-Q5WGK2-F1
#
_cell.length_a   1.000
_cell.length_b   1.000
_cell.length_c   1.000
_cell.angle_alpha   90.00
_cell.angle_beta   90.00
_cell.angle_gamma   90.00
#
_symmetry.space_group_name_H-M   'P 1'
#
loop_
_entity.id
_entity.type
_entity.pdbx_description
1 polymer ?
#
loop_
_entity_poly.entity_id
_entity_poly.type
_entity_poly.pdbx_seq_one_letter_code
_entity_poly.pdbx_strand_id
1 'polypeptide(L)'
;MFKNNKQEIRTNYELALLEKAQKMIPQVPPLPWRQQTVLSASGVIAAGWDSKENIILISSNSGYSINHSMTGERILRDRDTDRTENNIIDRGLKFIIPESAEEIEIFGIEAGDGVHLTIPRLDGWIKCGFAPSGNQFMVIGSGGAVVYAK
;
A
#
# COMPACT_ATOMS: atom_id res chain seq x y z
N MET A 1 12.62 28.91 -20.30
CA MET A 1 11.29 28.23 -20.28
C MET A 1 11.49 26.85 -20.90
N PHE A 2 11.70 25.81 -20.09
CA PHE A 2 11.94 24.46 -20.60
C PHE A 2 10.60 23.82 -20.96
N LYS A 3 10.27 23.72 -22.25
CA LYS A 3 9.20 22.85 -22.72
C LYS A 3 9.72 21.42 -22.61
N ASN A 4 9.37 20.74 -21.52
CA ASN A 4 9.54 19.29 -21.43
C ASN A 4 8.57 18.64 -22.42
N ASN A 5 9.03 18.44 -23.65
CA ASN A 5 8.35 17.63 -24.63
C ASN A 5 8.60 16.16 -24.24
N LYS A 6 7.88 15.66 -23.22
CA LYS A 6 7.93 14.24 -22.87
C LYS A 6 7.27 13.49 -24.02
N GLN A 7 8.11 12.87 -24.85
CA GLN A 7 7.68 11.92 -25.86
C GLN A 7 6.81 10.87 -25.18
N GLU A 8 5.62 10.65 -25.70
CA GLU A 8 4.70 9.64 -25.17
C GLU A 8 5.35 8.26 -25.32
N ILE A 9 5.57 7.58 -24.19
CA ILE A 9 6.28 6.29 -24.15
C ILE A 9 5.34 5.09 -24.24
N ARG A 10 4.03 5.31 -24.06
CA ARG A 10 3.01 4.27 -24.05
C ARG A 10 2.56 3.90 -25.46
N THR A 11 2.28 2.63 -25.67
CA THR A 11 1.68 2.10 -26.89
C THR A 11 0.26 2.64 -27.10
N ASN A 12 -0.23 2.59 -28.34
CA ASN A 12 -1.61 2.96 -28.65
C ASN A 12 -2.65 2.16 -27.85
N TYR A 13 -2.35 0.89 -27.54
CA TYR A 13 -3.20 0.05 -26.71
C TYR A 13 -3.27 0.55 -25.26
N GLU A 14 -2.12 0.88 -24.67
CA GLU A 14 -2.04 1.44 -23.30
C GLU A 14 -2.70 2.82 -23.21
N LEU A 15 -2.57 3.64 -24.25
CA LEU A 15 -3.26 4.93 -24.34
C LEU A 15 -4.78 4.76 -24.41
N ALA A 16 -5.27 3.80 -25.20
CA ALA A 16 -6.69 3.49 -25.27
C ALA A 16 -7.24 2.93 -23.94
N LEU A 17 -6.46 2.09 -23.24
CA LEU A 17 -6.79 1.63 -21.90
C LEU A 17 -6.85 2.78 -20.90
N LEU A 18 -5.89 3.70 -20.93
CA LEU A 18 -5.87 4.88 -20.08
C LEU A 18 -7.09 5.76 -20.32
N GLU A 19 -7.40 6.07 -21.59
CA GLU A 19 -8.57 6.88 -21.94
C GLU A 19 -9.86 6.20 -21.47
N LYS A 20 -9.99 4.88 -21.66
CA LYS A 20 -11.12 4.10 -21.16
C LYS A 20 -11.23 4.22 -19.65
N ALA A 21 -10.13 4.01 -18.92
CA ALA A 21 -10.09 4.08 -17.45
C ALA A 21 -10.45 5.49 -16.94
N GLN A 22 -9.94 6.56 -17.57
CA GLN A 22 -10.24 7.95 -17.20
C GLN A 22 -11.71 8.33 -17.38
N LYS A 23 -12.41 7.66 -18.30
CA LYS A 23 -13.86 7.83 -18.52
C LYS A 23 -14.71 7.00 -17.56
N MET A 24 -14.13 6.08 -16.80
CA MET A 24 -14.88 5.27 -15.85
C MET A 24 -15.28 6.11 -14.64
N ILE A 25 -16.53 5.94 -14.20
CA ILE A 25 -17.03 6.50 -12.96
C ILE A 25 -16.75 5.48 -11.86
N PRO A 26 -16.08 5.84 -10.75
CA PRO A 26 -15.87 4.94 -9.63
C PRO A 26 -17.18 4.28 -9.21
N GLN A 27 -17.18 2.95 -9.18
CA GLN A 27 -18.31 2.14 -8.73
C GLN A 27 -17.95 1.45 -7.42
N VAL A 28 -18.95 0.90 -6.75
CA VAL A 28 -18.70 -0.05 -5.66
C VAL A 28 -17.87 -1.24 -6.18
N PRO A 29 -16.97 -1.81 -5.37
CA PRO A 29 -16.20 -2.98 -5.76
C PRO A 29 -17.13 -4.11 -6.27
N PRO A 30 -16.75 -4.80 -7.36
CA PRO A 30 -17.56 -5.89 -7.88
C PRO A 30 -17.52 -7.09 -6.91
N LEU A 31 -18.64 -7.79 -6.77
CA LEU A 31 -18.67 -9.04 -5.99
C LEU A 31 -17.62 -10.04 -6.51
N PRO A 32 -16.97 -10.82 -5.63
CA PRO A 32 -17.17 -10.90 -4.18
C PRO A 32 -16.51 -9.78 -3.36
N TRP A 33 -15.72 -8.91 -3.98
CA TRP A 33 -14.95 -7.89 -3.27
C TRP A 33 -15.84 -6.86 -2.59
N ARG A 34 -15.48 -6.52 -1.35
CA ARG A 34 -16.12 -5.47 -0.56
C ARG A 34 -15.06 -4.64 0.13
N GLN A 35 -15.33 -3.35 0.33
CA GLN A 35 -14.51 -2.55 1.24
C GLN A 35 -14.67 -3.14 2.65
N GLN A 36 -13.56 -3.56 3.23
CA GLN A 36 -13.55 -4.29 4.50
C GLN A 36 -13.23 -3.36 5.67
N THR A 37 -12.13 -2.61 5.59
CA THR A 37 -11.72 -1.70 6.66
C THR A 37 -10.96 -0.49 6.12
N VAL A 38 -10.94 0.56 6.93
CA VAL A 38 -10.15 1.78 6.71
C VAL A 38 -9.27 1.98 7.93
N LEU A 39 -7.96 1.97 7.71
CA LEU A 39 -6.96 2.17 8.74
C LEU A 39 -6.42 3.59 8.65
N SER A 40 -6.62 4.38 9.69
CA SER A 40 -6.00 5.71 9.78
C SER A 40 -4.58 5.60 10.33
N ALA A 41 -3.61 6.10 9.58
CA ALA A 41 -2.22 6.17 10.03
C ALA A 41 -1.51 7.34 9.34
N SER A 42 -0.73 8.12 10.10
CA SER A 42 0.02 9.24 9.52
C SER A 42 1.35 8.75 8.95
N GLY A 43 1.70 9.25 7.77
CA GLY A 43 3.00 9.05 7.15
C GLY A 43 3.30 7.61 6.73
N VAL A 44 2.28 6.83 6.31
CA VAL A 44 2.51 5.45 5.85
C VAL A 44 3.42 5.46 4.62
N ILE A 45 4.55 4.77 4.72
CA ILE A 45 5.55 4.62 3.65
C ILE A 45 5.61 3.21 3.08
N ALA A 46 5.23 2.21 3.86
CA ALA A 46 5.18 0.82 3.42
C ALA A 46 4.10 0.05 4.18
N ALA A 47 3.66 -1.06 3.62
CA ALA A 47 2.69 -1.94 4.22
C ALA A 47 2.88 -3.38 3.74
N GLY A 48 2.32 -4.33 4.49
CA GLY A 48 2.39 -5.76 4.17
C GLY A 48 1.42 -6.57 5.02
N TRP A 49 1.56 -7.89 4.95
CA TRP A 49 0.79 -8.84 5.74
C TRP A 49 1.69 -9.84 6.46
N ASP A 50 1.33 -10.20 7.68
CA ASP A 50 1.92 -11.34 8.37
C ASP A 50 1.27 -12.66 7.89
N SER A 51 1.78 -13.78 8.37
CA SER A 51 1.29 -15.13 8.11
C SER A 51 -0.16 -15.38 8.52
N LYS A 52 -0.72 -14.54 9.40
CA LYS A 52 -2.13 -14.57 9.81
C LYS A 52 -2.98 -13.57 9.02
N GLU A 53 -2.38 -12.92 8.03
CA GLU A 53 -2.95 -11.83 7.26
C GLU A 53 -3.45 -10.66 8.10
N ASN A 54 -2.78 -10.38 9.23
CA ASN A 54 -2.88 -9.08 9.85
C ASN A 54 -2.11 -8.06 9.00
N ILE A 55 -2.60 -6.83 9.00
CA ILE A 55 -2.06 -5.74 8.20
C ILE A 55 -0.98 -5.04 8.99
N ILE A 56 0.20 -4.94 8.38
CA ILE A 56 1.33 -4.18 8.87
C ILE A 56 1.35 -2.85 8.13
N LEU A 57 1.33 -1.74 8.87
CA LEU A 57 1.54 -0.40 8.34
C LEU A 57 2.82 0.18 8.93
N ILE A 58 3.76 0.56 8.07
CA ILE A 58 5.04 1.17 8.43
C ILE A 58 4.94 2.66 8.13
N SER A 59 5.15 3.49 9.14
CA SER A 59 5.07 4.93 9.07
C SER A 59 6.45 5.57 9.22
N SER A 60 6.79 6.49 8.32
CA SER A 60 7.99 7.33 8.46
C SER A 60 7.95 8.09 9.77
N ASN A 61 9.04 8.05 10.53
CA ASN A 61 9.20 8.75 11.82
C ASN A 61 8.13 8.43 12.88
N SER A 62 7.40 7.31 12.76
CA SER A 62 6.35 6.95 13.73
C SER A 62 6.28 5.47 14.10
N GLY A 63 7.20 4.65 13.57
CA GLY A 63 7.25 3.22 13.76
C GLY A 63 6.21 2.47 12.92
N TYR A 64 5.75 1.31 13.39
CA TYR A 64 4.79 0.47 12.66
C TYR A 64 3.62 0.01 13.53
N SER A 65 2.52 -0.40 12.92
CA SER A 65 1.41 -1.10 13.61
C SER A 65 1.05 -2.41 12.93
N ILE A 66 0.54 -3.33 13.74
CA ILE A 66 -0.12 -4.56 13.30
C ILE A 66 -1.61 -4.41 13.59
N ASN A 67 -2.45 -4.67 12.60
CA ASN A 67 -3.89 -4.42 12.67
C ASN A 67 -4.63 -5.64 12.13
N HIS A 68 -5.71 -6.04 12.79
CA HIS A 68 -6.54 -7.12 12.32
C HIS A 68 -7.19 -6.73 10.98
N SER A 69 -7.01 -7.54 9.94
CA SER A 69 -7.44 -7.21 8.57
C SER A 69 -8.95 -7.03 8.41
N MET A 70 -9.74 -7.86 9.10
CA MET A 70 -11.20 -7.83 8.98
C MET A 70 -11.85 -6.67 9.75
N THR A 71 -11.41 -6.41 10.98
CA THR A 71 -12.04 -5.42 11.88
C THR A 71 -11.35 -4.06 11.84
N GLY A 72 -10.09 -4.01 11.39
CA GLY A 72 -9.23 -2.84 11.52
C GLY A 72 -8.73 -2.58 12.93
N GLU A 73 -9.01 -3.46 13.89
CA GLU A 73 -8.55 -3.31 15.26
C GLU A 73 -7.02 -3.35 15.34
N ARG A 74 -6.43 -2.39 16.05
CA ARG A 74 -4.98 -2.34 16.21
C ARG A 74 -4.53 -3.34 17.27
N ILE A 75 -3.84 -4.39 16.82
CA ILE A 75 -3.26 -5.43 17.66
C ILE A 75 -2.02 -4.89 18.37
N LEU A 76 -1.18 -4.15 17.65
CA LEU A 76 0.06 -3.61 18.17
C LEU A 76 0.38 -2.24 17.56
N ARG A 77 1.03 -1.37 18.35
CA ARG A 77 1.72 -0.18 17.85
C ARG A 77 3.10 -0.09 18.48
N ASP A 78 4.13 -0.21 17.66
CA ASP A 78 5.48 0.18 18.02
C ASP A 78 5.71 1.62 17.52
N ARG A 79 6.37 2.44 18.34
CA ARG A 79 6.74 3.83 18.01
C ARG A 79 8.25 4.02 17.90
N ASP A 80 9.04 2.97 18.15
CA ASP A 80 10.49 3.00 18.00
C ASP A 80 10.85 3.04 16.51
N THR A 81 11.24 4.23 16.06
CA THR A 81 11.60 4.50 14.66
C THR A 81 12.87 3.77 14.27
N ASP A 82 13.88 3.80 15.15
CA ASP A 82 15.18 3.19 14.88
C ASP A 82 15.03 1.68 14.76
N ARG A 83 14.26 1.06 15.66
CA ARG A 83 13.93 -0.37 15.58
C ARG A 83 13.17 -0.70 14.30
N THR A 84 12.22 0.16 13.91
CA THR A 84 11.46 -0.05 12.67
C THR A 84 12.36 0.01 11.44
N GLU A 85 13.21 1.03 11.34
CA GLU A 85 14.11 1.24 10.21
C GLU A 85 15.17 0.14 10.10
N ASN A 86 15.76 -0.28 11.22
CA ASN A 86 16.73 -1.38 11.27
C ASN A 86 16.14 -2.74 10.86
N ASN A 87 14.81 -2.88 10.91
CA ASN A 87 14.09 -4.10 10.57
C ASN A 87 13.54 -4.09 9.12
N ILE A 88 13.73 -2.99 8.38
CA ILE A 88 13.49 -2.97 6.93
C ILE A 88 14.75 -3.52 6.25
N ILE A 89 14.58 -4.60 5.50
CA ILE A 89 15.70 -5.33 4.88
C ILE A 89 15.50 -5.44 3.36
N ASP A 90 16.45 -6.11 2.70
CA ASP A 90 16.38 -6.42 1.27
C ASP A 90 16.08 -5.17 0.41
N ARG A 91 16.79 -4.07 0.69
CA ARG A 91 16.64 -2.77 0.01
C ARG A 91 15.21 -2.21 0.08
N GLY A 92 14.50 -2.46 1.16
CA GLY A 92 13.13 -1.98 1.35
C GLY A 92 12.06 -2.89 0.77
N LEU A 93 12.40 -4.11 0.35
CA LEU A 93 11.42 -5.07 -0.16
C LEU A 93 10.76 -5.87 0.96
N LYS A 94 11.42 -5.99 2.12
CA LYS A 94 10.95 -6.82 3.22
C LYS A 94 11.05 -6.14 4.58
N PHE A 95 10.27 -6.63 5.53
CA PHE A 95 10.29 -6.19 6.92
C PHE A 95 10.34 -7.41 7.85
N ILE A 96 11.19 -7.35 8.87
CA ILE A 96 11.21 -8.34 9.94
C ILE A 96 10.35 -7.81 11.09
N ILE A 97 9.23 -8.46 11.39
CA ILE A 97 8.37 -8.11 12.52
C ILE A 97 9.15 -8.36 13.83
N PRO A 98 9.45 -7.33 14.63
CA PRO A 98 10.36 -7.48 15.76
C PRO A 98 9.89 -8.43 16.87
N GLU A 99 8.59 -8.66 17.04
CA GLU A 99 8.00 -9.47 18.12
C GLU A 99 7.94 -10.95 17.76
N SER A 100 7.83 -11.27 16.47
CA SER A 100 7.74 -12.65 15.97
C SER A 100 8.98 -13.12 15.23
N ALA A 101 9.91 -12.20 14.91
CA ALA A 101 11.03 -12.42 13.99
C ALA A 101 10.58 -12.91 12.60
N GLU A 102 9.32 -12.69 12.24
CA GLU A 102 8.75 -13.08 10.96
C GLU A 102 9.19 -12.10 9.86
N GLU A 103 9.71 -12.64 8.76
CA GLU A 103 10.02 -11.87 7.55
C GLU A 103 8.79 -11.80 6.65
N ILE A 104 8.36 -10.58 6.31
CA ILE A 104 7.23 -10.31 5.43
C ILE A 104 7.67 -9.49 4.22
N GLU A 105 7.01 -9.70 3.10
CA GLU A 105 7.11 -8.82 1.94
C GLU A 105 6.35 -7.51 2.21
N ILE A 106 6.93 -6.38 1.81
CA ILE A 106 6.32 -5.06 1.94
C ILE A 106 6.27 -4.33 0.61
N PHE A 107 5.27 -3.47 0.45
CA PHE A 107 5.10 -2.58 -0.70
C PHE A 107 4.78 -1.17 -0.22
N GLY A 108 5.13 -0.15 -0.99
CA GLY A 108 4.80 1.22 -0.63
C GLY A 108 5.57 2.28 -1.37
N ILE A 109 5.64 3.47 -0.79
CA ILE A 109 6.24 4.67 -1.37
C ILE A 109 7.75 4.45 -1.56
N GLU A 110 8.39 3.89 -0.55
CA GLU A 110 9.85 3.63 -0.49
C GLU A 110 10.18 2.13 -0.52
N ALA A 111 9.20 1.27 -0.81
CA ALA A 111 9.29 -0.17 -0.68
C ALA A 111 8.60 -0.92 -1.83
N GLY A 112 9.18 -2.06 -2.23
CA GLY A 112 8.50 -3.09 -3.04
C GLY A 112 8.12 -2.74 -4.49
N ASP A 113 7.48 -3.72 -5.13
CA ASP A 113 6.97 -3.70 -6.51
C ASP A 113 5.51 -3.24 -6.58
N GLY A 114 5.12 -2.28 -5.74
CA GLY A 114 3.75 -1.77 -5.70
C GLY A 114 3.34 -1.18 -7.06
N VAL A 115 2.08 -1.34 -7.46
CA VAL A 115 1.60 -0.64 -8.67
C VAL A 115 1.54 0.86 -8.36
N HIS A 116 2.41 1.62 -9.01
CA HIS A 116 2.55 3.06 -8.81
C HIS A 116 1.46 3.79 -9.60
N LEU A 117 0.43 4.29 -8.92
CA LEU A 117 -0.58 5.15 -9.53
C LEU A 117 -0.32 6.61 -9.11
N THR A 118 0.20 7.42 -10.04
CA THR A 118 0.23 8.88 -9.85
C THR A 118 -1.18 9.42 -10.06
N ILE A 119 -1.84 9.87 -8.98
CA ILE A 119 -3.13 10.57 -9.08
C ILE A 119 -2.90 12.06 -8.81
N PRO A 120 -2.99 12.95 -9.82
CA PRO A 120 -2.68 14.38 -9.68
C PRO A 120 -3.53 15.17 -8.67
N ARG A 121 -4.60 14.56 -8.13
CA ARG A 121 -5.53 15.17 -7.17
C ARG A 121 -5.30 14.72 -5.72
N LEU A 122 -4.35 13.83 -5.48
CA LEU A 122 -3.92 13.41 -4.15
C LEU A 122 -2.47 13.84 -3.97
N ASP A 123 -2.11 14.27 -2.76
CA ASP A 123 -0.77 14.75 -2.40
C ASP A 123 0.27 13.60 -2.34
N GLY A 124 0.29 12.71 -3.34
CA GLY A 124 1.21 11.60 -3.37
C GLY A 124 0.86 10.46 -4.32
N TRP A 125 1.72 9.45 -4.29
CA TRP A 125 1.61 8.23 -5.08
C TRP A 125 0.67 7.26 -4.36
N ILE A 126 -0.30 6.68 -5.07
CA ILE A 126 -1.10 5.58 -4.53
C ILE A 126 -0.34 4.28 -4.80
N LYS A 127 -0.22 3.45 -3.77
CA LYS A 127 0.42 2.13 -3.83
C LYS A 127 -0.56 1.08 -3.38
N CYS A 128 -0.57 -0.08 -4.04
CA CYS A 128 -1.44 -1.17 -3.69
C CYS A 128 -0.75 -2.53 -3.77
N GLY A 129 -1.32 -3.51 -3.06
CA GLY A 129 -0.80 -4.87 -2.99
C GLY A 129 -1.90 -5.88 -2.66
N PHE A 130 -1.60 -7.16 -2.86
CA PHE A 130 -2.47 -8.28 -2.50
C PHE A 130 -1.86 -9.06 -1.35
N ALA A 131 -2.71 -9.54 -0.44
CA ALA A 131 -2.29 -10.50 0.58
C ALA A 131 -1.83 -11.82 -0.07
N PRO A 132 -0.99 -12.62 0.62
CA PRO A 132 -0.51 -13.90 0.10
C PRO A 132 -1.62 -14.87 -0.36
N SER A 133 -2.78 -14.90 0.31
CA SER A 133 -3.92 -15.72 -0.12
C SER A 133 -4.62 -15.21 -1.39
N GLY A 134 -4.38 -13.97 -1.79
CA GLY A 134 -5.14 -13.27 -2.83
C GLY A 134 -6.59 -12.93 -2.43
N ASN A 135 -6.93 -13.03 -1.14
CA ASN A 135 -8.26 -12.71 -0.62
C ASN A 135 -8.38 -11.27 -0.09
N GLN A 136 -7.26 -10.55 0.01
CA GLN A 136 -7.26 -9.15 0.42
C GLN A 136 -6.47 -8.29 -0.59
N PHE A 137 -6.94 -7.07 -0.76
CA PHE A 137 -6.32 -6.04 -1.57
C PHE A 137 -6.26 -4.75 -0.76
N MET A 138 -5.09 -4.13 -0.66
CA MET A 138 -4.91 -2.91 0.12
C MET A 138 -4.41 -1.78 -0.77
N VAL A 139 -4.96 -0.59 -0.57
CA VAL A 139 -4.52 0.66 -1.18
C VAL A 139 -4.04 1.56 -0.05
N ILE A 140 -2.78 2.01 -0.11
CA ILE A 140 -2.19 2.89 0.89
C ILE A 140 -1.95 4.30 0.32
N GLY A 141 -2.00 5.28 1.22
CA GLY A 141 -1.57 6.65 1.01
C GLY A 141 -1.03 7.24 2.30
N SER A 142 -0.55 8.49 2.27
CA SER A 142 0.08 9.14 3.43
C SER A 142 -0.81 9.21 4.68
N GLY A 143 -2.14 9.19 4.52
CA GLY A 143 -3.13 9.21 5.61
C GLY A 143 -3.59 7.84 6.10
N GLY A 144 -3.10 6.74 5.53
CA GLY A 144 -3.42 5.39 5.98
C GLY A 144 -3.68 4.40 4.86
N ALA A 145 -4.60 3.47 5.08
CA ALA A 145 -4.91 2.40 4.15
C ALA A 145 -6.41 2.12 4.03
N VAL A 146 -6.85 1.74 2.84
CA VAL A 146 -8.18 1.16 2.58
C VAL A 146 -7.99 -0.27 2.13
N VAL A 147 -8.75 -1.17 2.74
CA VAL A 147 -8.62 -2.63 2.53
C VAL A 147 -9.91 -3.17 1.94
N TYR A 148 -9.77 -4.06 0.97
CA TYR A 148 -10.84 -4.78 0.33
C TYR A 148 -10.62 -6.28 0.53
N ALA A 149 -11.69 -7.03 0.76
CA ALA A 149 -11.64 -8.48 0.94
C ALA A 149 -12.78 -9.17 0.17
N LYS A 150 -12.62 -10.47 -0.12
CA LYS A 150 -13.62 -11.32 -0.78
C LYS A 150 -14.00 -12.53 0.04
#